data_AF-A0A6D2JPR2-F1
#
_entry.id   AF-A0A6D2JPR2-F1
#
_cell.length_a   1.000
_cell.length_b   1.000
_cell.length_c   1.000
_cell.angle_alpha   90.00
_cell.angle_beta   90.00
_cell.angle_gamma   90.00
#
_symmetry.space_group_name_H-M   'P 1'
#
loop_
_entity.id
_entity.type
_entity.pdbx_description
1 polymer ?
#
loop_
_entity_poly.entity_id
_entity_poly.type
_entity_poly.pdbx_seq_one_letter_code
_entity_poly.pdbx_strand_id
1 'polypeptide(L)'
;MFFFGCRNQGTDFLYRDFWESHAREGGMPCEEKGGGFYTAFSRDQPKKVYVQHKIRQMSKEVWDLLCDGAAVYWLLGGDCVGGDWRIKGGCFTVAQRLWRRLGGAHISTTLSEECTHVLIDSRMQVNEALVNAILAKKSIILTNWVKLLAEKSIRSEFPGNSQYRPSVMVEEALVDVMEPNVREACLEGFTFVLEPTDTYRFGSSFSSLLKVCGAETVDTADISSMSQDSQDGETNRMICVIPKSSGDKFGHLKHLSLLSRVKEMDLLCAILSGNLPSTSLIPPSVVISSSCSTDETVVADSDAEEEETTSSVHMIDATEKTETLAQDR
;
A
#
# COMPACT_ATOMS: atom_id res chain seq x y z
N MET A 1 12.08 25.17 25.56
CA MET A 1 13.45 25.63 25.18
C MET A 1 13.41 26.86 24.28
N PHE A 2 14.30 27.82 24.50
CA PHE A 2 14.49 29.01 23.67
C PHE A 2 15.98 29.18 23.32
N PHE A 3 16.28 29.45 22.04
CA PHE A 3 17.65 29.66 21.55
C PHE A 3 17.79 31.06 20.97
N PHE A 4 18.78 31.81 21.43
CA PHE A 4 19.11 33.15 20.94
C PHE A 4 20.55 33.21 20.43
N GLY A 5 20.85 34.05 19.44
CA GLY A 5 22.22 34.28 19.03
C GLY A 5 22.45 35.55 18.23
N CYS A 6 23.62 36.14 18.42
CA CYS A 6 24.05 37.39 17.80
C CYS A 6 25.58 37.41 17.62
N ARG A 7 26.19 38.57 17.36
CA ARG A 7 27.64 38.66 17.21
C ARG A 7 28.31 38.65 18.58
N ASN A 8 27.94 39.60 19.43
CA ASN A 8 28.59 39.88 20.70
C ASN A 8 27.59 40.05 21.84
N GLN A 9 27.83 39.42 22.98
CA GLN A 9 26.97 39.48 24.18
C GLN A 9 26.81 40.91 24.72
N GLY A 10 27.88 41.71 24.67
CA GLY A 10 27.91 43.05 25.25
C GLY A 10 27.18 44.12 24.43
N THR A 11 26.96 43.91 23.13
CA THR A 11 26.42 44.94 22.22
C THR A 11 25.14 44.51 21.50
N ASP A 12 25.01 43.23 21.17
CA ASP A 12 23.97 42.74 20.26
C ASP A 12 22.94 41.84 20.98
N PHE A 13 23.02 41.69 22.31
CA PHE A 13 22.12 40.83 23.07
C PHE A 13 20.78 41.54 23.35
N LEU A 14 19.93 41.57 22.34
CA LEU A 14 18.59 42.14 22.39
C LEU A 14 17.76 41.56 23.55
N TYR A 15 17.18 42.45 24.35
CA TYR A 15 16.31 42.13 25.49
C TYR A 15 16.95 41.20 26.54
N ARG A 16 18.29 41.26 26.70
CA ARG A 16 19.05 40.45 27.65
C ARG A 16 18.37 40.32 29.02
N ASP A 17 18.14 41.44 29.69
CA ASP A 17 17.65 41.46 31.08
C ASP A 17 16.24 40.86 31.19
N PHE A 18 15.40 41.08 30.19
CA PHE A 18 14.06 40.48 30.08
C PHE A 18 14.13 38.95 29.97
N TRP A 19 14.98 38.41 29.09
CA TRP A 19 15.13 36.97 28.94
C TRP A 19 15.78 36.32 30.17
N GLU A 20 16.78 36.98 30.78
CA GLU A 20 17.43 36.51 32.00
C GLU A 20 16.49 36.55 33.23
N SER A 21 15.58 37.54 33.33
CA SER A 21 14.52 37.53 34.37
C SER A 21 13.52 36.40 34.13
N HIS A 22 13.01 36.25 32.89
CA HIS A 22 11.98 35.28 32.57
C HIS A 22 12.48 33.82 32.67
N ALA A 23 13.77 33.57 32.47
CA ALA A 23 14.37 32.26 32.76
C ALA A 23 14.39 31.95 34.26
N ARG A 24 14.58 32.97 35.11
CA ARG A 24 14.67 32.85 36.58
C ARG A 24 13.31 32.84 37.28
N GLU A 25 12.34 33.57 36.73
CA GLU A 25 10.99 33.79 37.31
C GLU A 25 9.97 32.70 36.89
N GLY A 26 10.45 31.56 36.38
CA GLY A 26 9.56 30.46 35.98
C GLY A 26 8.79 30.70 34.68
N GLY A 27 9.30 31.55 33.78
CA GLY A 27 8.73 31.76 32.45
C GLY A 27 9.04 30.62 31.48
N MET A 28 8.65 30.78 30.21
CA MET A 28 8.87 29.79 29.13
C MET A 28 10.34 29.31 28.96
N PRO A 29 11.38 30.13 29.23
CA PRO A 29 12.77 29.67 29.19
C PRO A 29 13.27 28.98 30.49
N CYS A 30 12.44 28.78 31.52
CA CYS A 30 12.88 28.24 32.81
C CYS A 30 13.11 26.71 32.79
N GLU A 31 14.30 26.26 33.18
CA GLU A 31 14.69 24.84 33.19
C GLU A 31 13.81 23.99 34.13
N GLU A 32 13.40 24.53 35.29
CA GLU A 32 12.53 23.84 36.27
C GLU A 32 11.16 23.44 35.70
N LYS A 33 10.73 24.07 34.60
CA LYS A 33 9.47 23.77 33.89
C LYS A 33 9.69 23.02 32.56
N GLY A 34 10.85 22.40 32.36
CA GLY A 34 11.23 21.79 31.06
C GLY A 34 11.53 22.81 29.96
N GLY A 35 11.83 24.05 30.34
CA GLY A 35 12.22 25.15 29.46
C GLY A 35 13.68 25.07 29.03
N GLY A 36 14.47 26.11 29.33
CA GLY A 36 15.88 26.24 28.97
C GLY A 36 16.16 27.41 28.04
N PHE A 37 17.17 28.22 28.37
CA PHE A 37 17.58 29.40 27.61
C PHE A 37 19.04 29.29 27.15
N TYR A 38 19.26 29.18 25.84
CA TYR A 38 20.58 28.89 25.28
C TYR A 38 21.03 30.01 24.33
N THR A 39 22.08 30.73 24.73
CA THR A 39 22.65 31.84 23.96
C THR A 39 23.86 31.41 23.12
N ALA A 40 24.02 32.03 21.96
CA ALA A 40 25.13 31.78 21.04
C ALA A 40 25.72 33.08 20.50
N PHE A 41 26.83 33.51 21.08
CA PHE A 41 27.59 34.68 20.64
C PHE A 41 28.73 34.24 19.71
N SER A 42 28.75 34.77 18.49
CA SER A 42 29.63 34.28 17.41
C SER A 42 30.98 34.98 17.30
N ARG A 43 31.23 36.02 18.11
CA ARG A 43 32.44 36.86 18.08
C ARG A 43 33.12 37.06 19.43
N ASP A 44 32.53 36.61 20.52
CA ASP A 44 33.12 36.75 21.88
C ASP A 44 34.26 35.76 22.14
N GLN A 45 34.50 34.82 21.22
CA GLN A 45 35.56 33.82 21.30
C GLN A 45 36.17 33.53 19.92
N PRO A 46 37.42 33.01 19.82
CA PRO A 46 38.06 32.73 18.53
C PRO A 46 37.32 31.70 17.66
N LYS A 47 36.67 30.71 18.28
CA LYS A 47 35.90 29.67 17.60
C LYS A 47 34.41 30.04 17.57
N LYS A 48 33.94 30.56 16.44
CA LYS A 48 32.56 31.05 16.25
C LYS A 48 31.50 30.07 16.77
N VAL A 49 30.73 30.48 17.78
CA VAL A 49 29.55 29.76 18.26
C VAL A 49 28.28 30.36 17.66
N TYR A 50 27.45 29.51 17.06
CA TYR A 50 26.17 29.91 16.46
C TYR A 50 25.03 29.09 17.08
N VAL A 51 23.78 29.51 16.88
CA VAL A 51 22.59 28.84 17.43
C VAL A 51 22.55 27.35 17.06
N GLN A 52 22.92 26.96 15.84
CA GLN A 52 22.99 25.54 15.44
C GLN A 52 24.01 24.71 16.24
N HIS A 53 25.05 25.33 16.82
CA HIS A 53 25.98 24.64 17.71
C HIS A 53 25.34 24.38 19.08
N LYS A 54 24.51 25.32 19.58
CA LYS A 54 23.75 25.14 20.82
C LYS A 54 22.61 24.13 20.65
N ILE A 55 21.85 24.18 19.56
CA ILE A 55 20.83 23.17 19.24
C ILE A 55 21.47 21.76 19.14
N ARG A 56 22.65 21.65 18.54
CA ARG A 56 23.40 20.37 18.50
C ARG A 56 23.91 19.93 19.88
N GLN A 57 24.31 20.86 20.75
CA GLN A 57 24.69 20.54 22.13
C GLN A 57 23.50 19.97 22.90
N MET A 58 22.31 20.54 22.71
CA MET A 58 21.07 20.12 23.37
C MET A 58 20.24 19.12 22.53
N SER A 59 20.88 18.37 21.62
CA SER A 59 20.15 17.63 20.58
C SER A 59 19.22 16.55 21.12
N LYS A 60 19.52 15.99 22.30
CA LYS A 60 18.68 14.98 22.96
C LYS A 60 17.38 15.60 23.48
N GLU A 61 17.46 16.63 24.31
CA GLU A 61 16.27 17.32 24.85
C GLU A 61 15.42 17.94 23.74
N VAL A 62 16.05 18.51 22.71
CA VAL A 62 15.35 19.00 21.51
C VAL A 62 14.63 17.85 20.77
N TRP A 63 15.22 16.67 20.72
CA TRP A 63 14.61 15.49 20.09
C TRP A 63 13.44 14.95 20.90
N ASP A 64 13.60 14.82 22.21
CA ASP A 64 12.58 14.31 23.13
C ASP A 64 11.33 15.20 23.08
N LEU A 65 11.49 16.54 23.17
CA LEU A 65 10.37 17.49 23.02
C LEU A 65 9.66 17.42 21.66
N LEU A 66 10.38 17.11 20.57
CA LEU A 66 9.78 16.99 19.24
C LEU A 66 9.01 15.68 19.08
N CYS A 67 9.48 14.58 19.68
CA CYS A 67 8.72 13.34 19.81
C CYS A 67 7.40 13.58 20.57
N ASP A 68 7.45 14.38 21.64
CA ASP A 68 6.28 14.80 22.43
C ASP A 68 5.36 15.83 21.74
N GLY A 69 5.68 16.22 20.50
CA GLY A 69 4.83 17.07 19.66
C GLY A 69 5.04 18.58 19.80
N ALA A 70 6.19 19.03 20.33
CA ALA A 70 6.50 20.46 20.43
C ALA A 70 6.57 21.16 19.06
N ALA A 71 6.12 22.41 19.02
CA ALA A 71 6.23 23.28 17.83
C ALA A 71 7.58 24.04 17.80
N VAL A 72 8.11 24.26 16.60
CA VAL A 72 9.37 24.99 16.38
C VAL A 72 9.10 26.35 15.75
N TYR A 73 9.33 27.41 16.52
CA TYR A 73 9.31 28.78 16.01
C TYR A 73 10.74 29.27 15.73
N TRP A 74 10.89 30.16 14.75
CA TRP A 74 12.17 30.78 14.45
C TRP A 74 11.97 32.20 13.93
N LEU A 75 12.70 33.14 14.54
CA LEU A 75 12.66 34.56 14.19
C LEU A 75 14.01 34.95 13.59
N LEU A 76 13.99 35.59 12.42
CA LEU A 76 15.16 36.19 11.78
C LEU A 76 15.09 37.71 11.92
N GLY A 77 16.19 38.33 12.36
CA GLY A 77 16.33 39.78 12.35
C GLY A 77 16.70 40.27 10.95
N GLY A 78 15.71 40.67 10.16
CA GLY A 78 15.87 41.27 8.82
C GLY A 78 14.99 40.63 7.75
N ASP A 79 14.05 41.42 7.20
CA ASP A 79 13.30 41.29 5.93
C ASP A 79 12.96 39.88 5.41
N CYS A 80 12.61 38.96 6.31
CA CYS A 80 12.08 37.63 5.98
C CYS A 80 10.83 37.37 6.82
N VAL A 81 9.69 37.23 6.14
CA VAL A 81 8.37 37.01 6.76
C VAL A 81 8.41 35.79 7.69
N GLY A 82 7.97 35.97 8.93
CA GLY A 82 7.88 34.88 9.91
C GLY A 82 6.79 33.87 9.52
N GLY A 83 7.13 32.58 9.50
CA GLY A 83 6.20 31.48 9.22
C GLY A 83 5.90 30.65 10.47
N ASP A 84 4.61 30.37 10.71
CA ASP A 84 4.15 29.35 11.66
C ASP A 84 4.24 27.96 11.01
N TRP A 85 4.79 26.99 11.74
CA TRP A 85 4.93 25.59 11.29
C TRP A 85 4.42 24.65 12.37
N ARG A 86 3.13 24.28 12.28
CA ARG A 86 2.53 23.28 13.16
C ARG A 86 2.91 21.86 12.71
N ILE A 87 3.77 21.22 13.49
CA ILE A 87 4.13 19.81 13.32
C ILE A 87 3.00 18.95 13.86
N LYS A 88 2.23 18.29 13.00
CA LYS A 88 1.41 17.13 13.37
C LYS A 88 2.16 15.86 12.94
N GLY A 89 2.80 15.18 13.89
CA GLY A 89 3.63 13.99 13.66
C GLY A 89 5.13 14.23 13.95
N GLY A 90 5.56 13.95 15.17
CA GLY A 90 6.80 14.46 15.79
C GLY A 90 8.16 14.00 15.25
N CYS A 91 8.21 13.22 14.16
CA CYS A 91 9.48 12.57 13.72
C CYS A 91 10.20 13.29 12.54
N PHE A 92 9.50 14.11 11.74
CA PHE A 92 9.99 14.51 10.40
C PHE A 92 10.75 15.85 10.33
N THR A 93 10.53 16.79 11.25
CA THR A 93 10.95 18.20 11.05
C THR A 93 12.42 18.47 11.37
N VAL A 94 13.09 17.63 12.18
CA VAL A 94 14.54 17.71 12.40
C VAL A 94 15.31 17.40 11.10
N ALA A 95 14.79 16.46 10.29
CA ALA A 95 15.40 16.11 9.01
C ALA A 95 15.50 17.31 8.07
N GLN A 96 14.45 18.14 7.98
CA GLN A 96 14.42 19.33 7.10
C GLN A 96 15.55 20.34 7.39
N ARG A 97 16.02 20.48 8.64
CA ARG A 97 17.13 21.40 8.97
C ARG A 97 18.53 20.84 8.73
N LEU A 98 18.72 19.51 8.75
CA LEU A 98 19.92 18.93 8.14
C LEU A 98 19.86 19.04 6.60
N TRP A 99 18.66 18.93 6.02
CA TRP A 99 18.46 18.88 4.57
C TRP A 99 18.83 20.17 3.81
N ARG A 100 18.70 21.35 4.41
CA ARG A 100 19.16 22.61 3.78
C ARG A 100 20.68 22.69 3.53
N ARG A 101 21.47 21.71 4.02
CA ARG A 101 22.89 21.54 3.64
C ARG A 101 23.12 20.53 2.51
N LEU A 102 22.07 19.87 2.01
CA LEU A 102 22.12 18.71 1.10
C LEU A 102 21.38 18.97 -0.22
N GLY A 103 21.80 19.99 -0.96
CA GLY A 103 21.44 20.13 -2.39
C GLY A 103 20.01 20.59 -2.73
N GLY A 104 19.24 21.11 -1.76
CA GLY A 104 17.98 21.82 -2.05
C GLY A 104 16.69 21.01 -2.06
N ALA A 105 16.72 19.72 -1.71
CA ALA A 105 15.50 18.93 -1.57
C ALA A 105 14.67 19.30 -0.32
N HIS A 106 13.36 19.02 -0.40
CA HIS A 106 12.32 19.40 0.56
C HIS A 106 11.45 18.18 0.93
N ILE A 107 10.89 18.16 2.14
CA ILE A 107 9.92 17.15 2.60
C ILE A 107 8.61 17.86 2.91
N SER A 108 7.49 17.37 2.37
CA SER A 108 6.14 17.83 2.67
C SER A 108 5.36 16.74 3.42
N THR A 109 4.40 17.13 4.26
CA THR A 109 3.40 16.22 4.84
C THR A 109 2.18 16.03 3.94
N THR A 110 2.04 16.86 2.91
CA THR A 110 1.04 16.74 1.84
C THR A 110 1.72 16.34 0.54
N LEU A 111 1.10 15.41 -0.20
CA LEU A 111 1.54 15.04 -1.55
C LEU A 111 1.26 16.20 -2.52
N SER A 112 2.27 16.61 -3.28
CA SER A 112 2.15 17.59 -4.36
C SER A 112 2.82 17.08 -5.64
N GLU A 113 2.62 17.79 -6.76
CA GLU A 113 3.28 17.47 -8.02
C GLU A 113 4.81 17.58 -7.92
N GLU A 114 5.33 18.53 -7.13
CA GLU A 114 6.75 18.75 -6.86
C GLU A 114 7.41 17.62 -6.04
N CYS A 115 6.63 16.79 -5.34
CA CYS A 115 7.19 15.64 -4.63
C CYS A 115 7.82 14.66 -5.64
N THR A 116 9.11 14.34 -5.47
CA THR A 116 9.79 13.33 -6.30
C THR A 116 9.67 11.92 -5.71
N HIS A 117 9.66 11.83 -4.39
CA HIS A 117 9.60 10.59 -3.63
C HIS A 117 8.58 10.69 -2.50
N VAL A 118 7.98 9.57 -2.13
CA VAL A 118 7.12 9.42 -0.95
C VAL A 118 7.79 8.48 0.04
N LEU A 119 7.89 8.92 1.29
CA LEU A 119 8.53 8.19 2.37
C LEU A 119 7.48 7.37 3.13
N ILE A 120 7.76 6.09 3.33
CA ILE A 120 6.87 5.18 4.08
C ILE A 120 7.61 4.42 5.18
N ASP A 121 6.87 4.04 6.22
CA ASP A 121 7.40 3.14 7.24
C ASP A 121 7.34 1.68 6.79
N SER A 122 8.31 0.89 7.23
CA SER A 122 8.39 -0.54 6.89
C SER A 122 7.17 -1.29 7.42
N ARG A 123 6.57 -2.15 6.59
CA ARG A 123 5.39 -2.96 6.93
C ARG A 123 4.14 -2.16 7.30
N MET A 124 4.03 -0.90 6.86
CA MET A 124 2.76 -0.18 6.98
C MET A 124 1.65 -0.90 6.17
N GLN A 125 0.41 -0.86 6.66
CA GLN A 125 -0.76 -1.31 5.90
C GLN A 125 -1.02 -0.33 4.74
N VAL A 126 -1.37 -0.85 3.55
CA VAL A 126 -1.74 0.00 2.40
C VAL A 126 -2.94 0.87 2.75
N ASN A 127 -2.86 2.16 2.42
CA ASN A 127 -3.86 3.18 2.69
C ASN A 127 -3.99 4.15 1.50
N GLU A 128 -4.97 5.04 1.56
CA GLU A 128 -5.22 6.07 0.55
C GLU A 128 -3.97 6.91 0.21
N ALA A 129 -3.14 7.27 1.19
CA ALA A 129 -1.95 8.08 0.93
C ALA A 129 -0.94 7.35 0.02
N LEU A 130 -0.75 6.04 0.20
CA LEU A 130 0.09 5.21 -0.66
C LEU A 130 -0.54 5.00 -2.05
N VAL A 131 -1.85 4.76 -2.14
CA VAL A 131 -2.57 4.64 -3.42
C VAL A 131 -2.45 5.94 -4.23
N ASN A 132 -2.65 7.11 -3.61
CA ASN A 132 -2.48 8.41 -4.25
C ASN A 132 -1.03 8.69 -4.68
N ALA A 133 -0.04 8.27 -3.88
CA ALA A 133 1.38 8.36 -4.27
C ALA A 133 1.70 7.51 -5.51
N ILE A 134 1.09 6.32 -5.60
CA ILE A 134 1.22 5.41 -6.75
C ILE A 134 0.53 5.99 -7.99
N LEU A 135 -0.69 6.51 -7.85
CA LEU A 135 -1.44 7.17 -8.94
C LEU A 135 -0.66 8.36 -9.50
N ALA A 136 -0.02 9.15 -8.63
CA ALA A 136 0.86 10.26 -9.00
C ALA A 136 2.25 9.80 -9.50
N LYS A 137 2.44 8.51 -9.78
CA LYS A 137 3.68 7.86 -10.29
C LYS A 137 4.94 8.20 -9.48
N LYS A 138 4.81 8.41 -8.17
CA LYS A 138 5.96 8.75 -7.30
C LYS A 138 6.76 7.51 -6.91
N SER A 139 8.08 7.66 -6.81
CA SER A 139 8.95 6.62 -6.25
C SER A 139 8.71 6.53 -4.73
N ILE A 140 8.69 5.31 -4.21
CA ILE A 140 8.35 5.04 -2.80
C ILE A 140 9.62 4.52 -2.11
N ILE A 141 10.02 5.12 -0.98
CA ILE A 141 11.26 4.77 -0.26
C ILE A 141 10.98 4.63 1.25
N LEU A 142 11.69 3.73 1.93
CA LEU A 142 11.62 3.61 3.38
C LEU A 142 12.13 4.85 4.13
N THR A 143 11.42 5.28 5.17
CA THR A 143 11.84 6.35 6.11
C THR A 143 13.22 6.13 6.72
N ASN A 144 13.68 4.88 6.83
CA ASN A 144 15.03 4.55 7.29
C ASN A 144 16.15 5.05 6.34
N TRP A 145 15.89 5.29 5.06
CA TRP A 145 16.85 5.94 4.16
C TRP A 145 17.17 7.37 4.63
N VAL A 146 16.15 8.11 5.12
CA VAL A 146 16.32 9.46 5.69
C VAL A 146 17.16 9.44 6.96
N LYS A 147 17.06 8.40 7.79
CA LYS A 147 17.93 8.25 8.97
C LYS A 147 19.40 8.11 8.54
N LEU A 148 19.69 7.27 7.55
CA LEU A 148 21.05 7.14 7.00
C LEU A 148 21.54 8.43 6.32
N LEU A 149 20.67 9.20 5.66
CA LEU A 149 21.01 10.54 5.14
C LEU A 149 21.39 11.52 6.27
N ALA A 150 20.68 11.48 7.41
CA ALA A 150 20.93 12.36 8.54
C ALA A 150 22.21 12.00 9.31
N GLU A 151 22.54 10.71 9.39
CA GLU A 151 23.76 10.20 10.02
C GLU A 151 25.02 10.44 9.17
N LYS A 152 24.93 10.24 7.85
CA LYS A 152 26.06 10.49 6.96
C LYS A 152 26.25 11.99 6.75
N SER A 153 27.46 12.48 7.04
CA SER A 153 27.91 13.81 6.61
C SER A 153 28.15 13.84 5.10
N ILE A 154 27.07 13.81 4.32
CA ILE A 154 27.09 13.83 2.85
C ILE A 154 27.79 15.12 2.39
N ARG A 155 28.93 14.96 1.71
CA ARG A 155 29.77 16.06 1.22
C ARG A 155 29.79 16.20 -0.31
N SER A 156 29.23 15.24 -1.05
CA SER A 156 29.25 15.24 -2.52
C SER A 156 28.13 14.43 -3.18
N GLU A 157 27.80 13.24 -2.66
CA GLU A 157 26.93 12.27 -3.36
C GLU A 157 25.79 11.74 -2.49
N PHE A 158 24.58 11.64 -3.07
CA PHE A 158 23.44 10.98 -2.44
C PHE A 158 23.67 9.45 -2.39
N PRO A 159 23.48 8.79 -1.24
CA PRO A 159 23.60 7.33 -1.15
C PRO A 159 22.46 6.66 -1.92
N GLY A 160 22.82 5.66 -2.73
CA GLY A 160 21.87 4.85 -3.49
C GLY A 160 20.74 4.29 -2.64
N ASN A 161 19.53 4.33 -3.18
CA ASN A 161 18.28 3.93 -2.53
C ASN A 161 17.91 2.45 -2.75
N SER A 162 18.65 1.71 -3.59
CA SER A 162 18.32 0.32 -4.00
C SER A 162 18.14 -0.66 -2.83
N GLN A 163 18.90 -0.49 -1.74
CA GLN A 163 18.78 -1.30 -0.52
C GLN A 163 17.62 -0.88 0.42
N TYR A 164 16.85 0.14 0.05
CA TYR A 164 15.73 0.71 0.80
C TYR A 164 14.39 0.55 0.08
N ARG A 165 14.29 -0.47 -0.81
CA ARG A 165 13.03 -0.87 -1.42
C ARG A 165 11.97 -1.06 -0.31
N PRO A 166 10.79 -0.46 -0.43
CA PRO A 166 9.76 -0.62 0.58
C PRO A 166 9.06 -1.96 0.46
N SER A 167 8.65 -2.51 1.60
CA SER A 167 7.69 -3.61 1.68
C SER A 167 6.53 -3.20 2.59
N VAL A 168 5.30 -3.41 2.12
CA VAL A 168 4.05 -3.00 2.77
C VAL A 168 3.16 -4.21 3.04
N MET A 169 2.24 -4.08 4.00
CA MET A 169 1.25 -5.11 4.27
C MET A 169 0.01 -4.91 3.39
N VAL A 170 -0.35 -5.94 2.64
CA VAL A 170 -1.67 -6.10 2.01
C VAL A 170 -2.38 -7.22 2.77
N GLU A 171 -3.27 -6.84 3.68
CA GLU A 171 -3.86 -7.77 4.65
C GLU A 171 -2.77 -8.43 5.52
N GLU A 172 -2.52 -9.73 5.32
CA GLU A 172 -1.49 -10.52 5.98
C GLU A 172 -0.25 -10.77 5.08
N ALA A 173 -0.33 -10.42 3.78
CA ALA A 173 0.78 -10.57 2.85
C ALA A 173 1.75 -9.38 2.94
N LEU A 174 3.06 -9.66 3.00
CA LEU A 174 4.11 -8.66 2.87
C LEU A 174 4.51 -8.55 1.39
N VAL A 175 4.34 -7.37 0.80
CA VAL A 175 4.52 -7.12 -0.64
C VAL A 175 5.56 -6.02 -0.85
N ASP A 176 6.55 -6.29 -1.69
CA ASP A 176 7.52 -5.29 -2.13
C ASP A 176 6.88 -4.27 -3.07
N VAL A 177 7.14 -3.00 -2.83
CA VAL A 177 6.69 -1.89 -3.68
C VAL A 177 7.76 -1.59 -4.72
N MET A 178 7.45 -1.86 -5.98
CA MET A 178 8.36 -1.65 -7.10
C MET A 178 8.38 -0.18 -7.56
N GLU A 179 9.42 0.18 -8.29
CA GLU A 179 9.56 1.52 -8.87
C GLU A 179 8.46 1.82 -9.91
N PRO A 180 8.09 3.10 -10.12
CA PRO A 180 6.97 3.47 -11.00
C PRO A 180 7.04 2.88 -12.42
N ASN A 181 8.25 2.83 -13.00
CA ASN A 181 8.49 2.32 -14.35
C ASN A 181 8.24 0.81 -14.49
N VAL A 182 8.31 0.03 -13.41
CA VAL A 182 7.97 -1.41 -13.43
C VAL A 182 6.45 -1.60 -13.33
N ARG A 183 5.77 -0.68 -12.63
CA ARG A 183 4.32 -0.76 -12.38
C ARG A 183 3.47 -0.17 -13.50
N GLU A 184 4.02 0.76 -14.29
CA GLU A 184 3.29 1.51 -15.33
C GLU A 184 2.65 0.65 -16.43
N ALA A 185 3.22 -0.53 -16.72
CA ALA A 185 2.72 -1.47 -17.73
C ALA A 185 2.53 -2.91 -17.19
N CYS A 186 2.49 -3.10 -15.86
CA CYS A 186 2.43 -4.46 -15.29
C CYS A 186 1.09 -5.18 -15.51
N LEU A 187 0.07 -4.45 -15.95
CA LEU A 187 -1.25 -4.96 -16.33
C LEU A 187 -1.58 -4.68 -17.81
N GLU A 188 -0.59 -4.37 -18.65
CA GLU A 188 -0.79 -4.17 -20.08
C GLU A 188 -1.36 -5.43 -20.75
N GLY A 189 -2.38 -5.24 -21.60
CA GLY A 189 -3.08 -6.33 -22.29
C GLY A 189 -4.12 -7.08 -21.46
N PHE A 190 -4.40 -6.63 -20.22
CA PHE A 190 -5.52 -7.11 -19.41
C PHE A 190 -6.70 -6.12 -19.42
N THR A 191 -7.92 -6.65 -19.57
CA THR A 191 -9.17 -5.90 -19.49
C THR A 191 -9.96 -6.38 -18.27
N PHE A 192 -10.13 -5.52 -17.26
CA PHE A 192 -10.81 -5.87 -16.00
C PHE A 192 -12.27 -5.44 -15.99
N VAL A 193 -13.14 -6.35 -15.53
CA VAL A 193 -14.57 -6.08 -15.32
C VAL A 193 -14.82 -5.69 -13.87
N LEU A 194 -15.44 -4.53 -13.64
CA LEU A 194 -15.61 -3.94 -12.31
C LEU A 194 -17.09 -3.87 -11.87
N GLU A 195 -17.34 -4.13 -10.59
CA GLU A 195 -18.57 -3.74 -9.88
C GLU A 195 -18.62 -2.20 -9.68
N PRO A 196 -19.77 -1.61 -9.28
CA PRO A 196 -19.85 -0.19 -8.92
C PRO A 196 -18.78 0.24 -7.91
N THR A 197 -18.21 1.43 -8.08
CA THR A 197 -17.00 1.85 -7.34
C THR A 197 -17.09 1.75 -5.80
N ASP A 198 -18.29 1.86 -5.22
CA ASP A 198 -18.54 1.74 -3.77
C ASP A 198 -18.30 0.32 -3.21
N THR A 199 -18.16 -0.70 -4.05
CA THR A 199 -17.83 -2.06 -3.60
C THR A 199 -16.34 -2.28 -3.32
N TYR A 200 -15.46 -1.42 -3.81
CA TYR A 200 -14.00 -1.53 -3.69
C TYR A 200 -13.46 -0.71 -2.51
N ARG A 201 -12.42 -1.22 -1.83
CA ARG A 201 -11.80 -0.62 -0.64
C ARG A 201 -11.29 0.80 -0.88
N PHE A 202 -10.83 1.08 -2.10
CA PHE A 202 -10.28 2.38 -2.51
C PHE A 202 -11.18 3.11 -3.52
N GLY A 203 -12.47 2.73 -3.61
CA GLY A 203 -13.45 3.45 -4.44
C GLY A 203 -13.05 3.61 -5.91
N SER A 204 -13.29 4.80 -6.45
CA SER A 204 -12.87 5.21 -7.80
C SER A 204 -11.33 5.30 -7.98
N SER A 205 -10.56 5.43 -6.89
CA SER A 205 -9.10 5.35 -6.95
C SER A 205 -8.64 3.98 -7.42
N PHE A 206 -9.38 2.90 -7.14
CA PHE A 206 -9.04 1.54 -7.59
C PHE A 206 -9.14 1.37 -9.12
N SER A 207 -10.21 1.83 -9.76
CA SER A 207 -10.31 1.83 -11.23
C SER A 207 -9.21 2.69 -11.87
N SER A 208 -8.93 3.85 -11.27
CA SER A 208 -7.85 4.74 -11.71
C SER A 208 -6.47 4.08 -11.59
N LEU A 209 -6.27 3.27 -10.55
CA LEU A 209 -5.03 2.56 -10.26
C LEU A 209 -4.72 1.51 -11.34
N LEU A 210 -5.73 0.75 -11.77
CA LEU A 210 -5.60 -0.22 -12.86
C LEU A 210 -5.19 0.45 -14.17
N LYS A 211 -5.84 1.56 -14.52
CA LYS A 211 -5.53 2.36 -15.74
C LYS A 211 -4.11 2.92 -15.74
N VAL A 212 -3.63 3.41 -14.59
CA VAL A 212 -2.26 3.91 -14.41
C VAL A 212 -1.19 2.81 -14.54
N CYS A 213 -1.58 1.53 -14.41
CA CYS A 213 -0.72 0.36 -14.54
C CYS A 213 -0.87 -0.39 -15.88
N GLY A 214 -1.53 0.24 -16.86
CA GLY A 214 -1.65 -0.26 -18.24
C GLY A 214 -2.90 -1.11 -18.53
N ALA A 215 -3.79 -1.31 -17.56
CA ALA A 215 -5.00 -2.10 -17.77
C ALA A 215 -6.15 -1.30 -18.39
N GLU A 216 -6.98 -1.97 -19.18
CA GLU A 216 -8.32 -1.49 -19.51
C GLU A 216 -9.31 -1.87 -18.39
N THR A 217 -10.39 -1.10 -18.26
CA THR A 217 -11.48 -1.40 -17.31
C THR A 217 -12.83 -1.20 -17.95
N VAL A 218 -13.75 -2.13 -17.75
CA VAL A 218 -15.14 -2.07 -18.22
C VAL A 218 -16.08 -2.22 -17.03
N ASP A 219 -17.12 -1.39 -16.95
CA ASP A 219 -18.11 -1.51 -15.89
C ASP A 219 -19.10 -2.64 -16.18
N THR A 220 -19.48 -3.38 -15.14
CA THR A 220 -20.46 -4.50 -15.22
C THR A 220 -21.78 -4.12 -15.91
N ALA A 221 -22.22 -2.86 -15.76
CA ALA A 221 -23.41 -2.33 -16.42
C ALA A 221 -23.29 -2.33 -17.95
N ASP A 222 -22.13 -1.95 -18.48
CA ASP A 222 -21.91 -1.85 -19.93
C ASP A 222 -21.94 -3.23 -20.59
N ILE A 223 -21.36 -4.24 -19.92
CA ILE A 223 -21.36 -5.62 -20.44
C ILE A 223 -22.78 -6.20 -20.48
N SER A 224 -23.65 -5.84 -19.53
CA SER A 224 -25.05 -6.28 -19.55
C SER A 224 -25.85 -5.74 -20.74
N SER A 225 -25.33 -4.70 -21.43
CA SER A 225 -25.94 -4.07 -22.60
C SER A 225 -25.39 -4.54 -23.95
N MET A 226 -24.30 -5.32 -23.98
CA MET A 226 -23.72 -5.81 -25.23
C MET A 226 -24.62 -6.89 -25.85
N SER A 227 -25.13 -6.64 -27.06
CA SER A 227 -25.90 -7.62 -27.83
C SER A 227 -25.01 -8.76 -28.32
N GLN A 228 -25.60 -9.94 -28.56
CA GLN A 228 -24.90 -11.19 -28.90
C GLN A 228 -24.19 -11.20 -30.28
N ASP A 229 -24.08 -10.05 -30.96
CA ASP A 229 -23.61 -9.94 -32.34
C ASP A 229 -22.13 -9.52 -32.46
N SER A 230 -21.46 -9.19 -31.35
CA SER A 230 -20.00 -8.90 -31.34
C SER A 230 -19.18 -10.19 -31.28
N GLN A 231 -18.16 -10.26 -32.15
CA GLN A 231 -17.39 -11.48 -32.45
C GLN A 231 -16.77 -12.15 -31.21
N ASP A 232 -16.81 -13.49 -31.22
CA ASP A 232 -16.36 -14.50 -30.22
C ASP A 232 -14.87 -14.42 -29.76
N GLY A 233 -14.15 -13.34 -30.11
CA GLY A 233 -12.71 -13.16 -29.86
C GLY A 233 -12.36 -12.23 -28.70
N GLU A 234 -13.10 -11.13 -28.47
CA GLU A 234 -12.69 -10.07 -27.53
C GLU A 234 -13.09 -10.36 -26.08
N THR A 235 -14.26 -10.96 -25.86
CA THR A 235 -14.76 -11.35 -24.52
C THR A 235 -13.90 -12.41 -23.85
N ASN A 236 -13.15 -13.20 -24.64
CA ASN A 236 -12.26 -14.26 -24.16
C ASN A 236 -11.00 -13.77 -23.40
N ARG A 237 -10.82 -12.45 -23.24
CA ARG A 237 -9.69 -11.83 -22.50
C ARG A 237 -10.08 -11.01 -21.28
N MET A 238 -11.38 -10.93 -20.96
CA MET A 238 -11.87 -10.16 -19.82
C MET A 238 -11.72 -10.92 -18.49
N ILE A 239 -11.38 -10.21 -17.41
CA ILE A 239 -11.21 -10.78 -16.05
C ILE A 239 -12.08 -10.03 -15.05
N CYS A 240 -12.96 -10.74 -14.34
CA CYS A 240 -13.82 -10.14 -13.30
C CYS A 240 -13.05 -9.89 -12.00
N VAL A 241 -13.12 -8.66 -11.46
CA VAL A 241 -12.48 -8.34 -10.18
C VAL A 241 -13.46 -8.47 -9.03
N ILE A 242 -13.28 -9.49 -8.20
CA ILE A 242 -14.06 -9.76 -6.99
C ILE A 242 -13.70 -8.71 -5.93
N PRO A 243 -14.63 -7.81 -5.53
CA PRO A 243 -14.37 -6.81 -4.51
C PRO A 243 -14.33 -7.46 -3.12
N LYS A 244 -13.48 -6.96 -2.22
CA LYS A 244 -13.32 -7.55 -0.88
C LYS A 244 -14.61 -7.48 -0.06
N SER A 245 -15.37 -6.40 -0.20
CA SER A 245 -16.54 -6.14 0.65
C SER A 245 -17.82 -6.86 0.21
N SER A 246 -17.93 -7.18 -1.09
CA SER A 246 -19.14 -7.75 -1.69
C SER A 246 -19.05 -9.23 -2.08
N GLY A 247 -17.85 -9.77 -2.28
CA GLY A 247 -17.65 -11.16 -2.74
C GLY A 247 -17.99 -11.37 -4.22
N ASP A 248 -17.97 -12.62 -4.69
CA ASP A 248 -18.29 -12.94 -6.09
C ASP A 248 -19.81 -12.94 -6.32
N LYS A 249 -20.32 -11.91 -6.99
CA LYS A 249 -21.70 -11.83 -7.49
C LYS A 249 -21.83 -12.13 -8.99
N PHE A 250 -20.72 -12.34 -9.70
CA PHE A 250 -20.67 -12.53 -11.15
C PHE A 250 -21.35 -13.83 -11.60
N GLY A 251 -21.47 -14.81 -10.71
CA GLY A 251 -22.13 -16.10 -10.97
C GLY A 251 -23.61 -16.01 -11.39
N HIS A 252 -24.30 -14.88 -11.16
CA HIS A 252 -25.68 -14.69 -11.60
C HIS A 252 -25.83 -14.29 -13.07
N LEU A 253 -24.77 -13.83 -13.73
CA LEU A 253 -24.78 -13.36 -15.11
C LEU A 253 -24.10 -14.39 -16.01
N LYS A 254 -24.89 -15.09 -16.85
CA LYS A 254 -24.44 -16.21 -17.70
C LYS A 254 -23.21 -15.92 -18.57
N HIS A 255 -23.03 -14.66 -18.97
CA HIS A 255 -21.86 -14.23 -19.74
C HIS A 255 -20.60 -14.09 -18.86
N LEU A 256 -20.75 -13.54 -17.66
CA LEU A 256 -19.63 -13.30 -16.72
C LEU A 256 -19.21 -14.57 -15.96
N SER A 257 -20.08 -15.58 -15.84
CA SER A 257 -19.72 -16.86 -15.23
C SER A 257 -18.58 -17.58 -15.95
N LEU A 258 -18.45 -17.38 -17.27
CA LEU A 258 -17.42 -17.96 -18.13
C LEU A 258 -16.07 -17.22 -18.09
N LEU A 259 -15.99 -16.07 -17.41
CA LEU A 259 -14.75 -15.30 -17.29
C LEU A 259 -13.91 -15.77 -16.10
N SER A 260 -12.58 -15.67 -16.27
CA SER A 260 -11.64 -15.79 -15.15
C SER A 260 -11.86 -14.65 -14.15
N ARG A 261 -11.52 -14.88 -12.89
CA ARG A 261 -11.70 -13.91 -11.79
C ARG A 261 -10.39 -13.64 -11.07
N VAL A 262 -10.27 -12.48 -10.43
CA VAL A 262 -9.16 -12.12 -9.53
C VAL A 262 -9.72 -11.38 -8.32
N LYS A 263 -9.14 -11.55 -7.13
CA LYS A 263 -9.56 -10.77 -5.96
C LYS A 263 -8.93 -9.39 -6.00
N GLU A 264 -9.67 -8.39 -5.50
CA GLU A 264 -9.19 -7.00 -5.35
C GLU A 264 -7.82 -6.91 -4.67
N MET A 265 -7.60 -7.63 -3.56
CA MET A 265 -6.35 -7.57 -2.81
C MET A 265 -5.19 -8.30 -3.54
N ASP A 266 -5.47 -9.39 -4.27
CA ASP A 266 -4.47 -10.07 -5.10
C ASP A 266 -4.01 -9.15 -6.26
N LEU A 267 -4.94 -8.41 -6.85
CA LEU A 267 -4.65 -7.42 -7.89
C LEU A 267 -3.91 -6.20 -7.34
N LEU A 268 -4.20 -5.78 -6.10
CA LEU A 268 -3.43 -4.75 -5.39
C LEU A 268 -1.98 -5.23 -5.13
N CYS A 269 -1.78 -6.48 -4.72
CA CYS A 269 -0.45 -7.09 -4.60
C CYS A 269 0.30 -7.07 -5.94
N ALA A 270 -0.38 -7.41 -7.03
CA ALA A 270 0.19 -7.40 -8.38
C ALA A 270 0.62 -6.00 -8.84
N ILE A 271 -0.19 -4.98 -8.55
CA ILE A 271 0.12 -3.57 -8.83
C ILE A 271 1.37 -3.12 -8.06
N LEU A 272 1.45 -3.44 -6.77
CA LEU A 272 2.61 -3.06 -5.93
C LEU A 272 3.90 -3.77 -6.35
N SER A 273 3.81 -5.07 -6.61
CA SER A 273 4.95 -5.91 -7.03
C SER A 273 5.30 -5.80 -8.52
N GLY A 274 4.49 -5.08 -9.31
CA GLY A 274 4.74 -4.87 -10.74
C GLY A 274 4.57 -6.12 -11.60
N ASN A 275 3.78 -7.11 -11.17
CA ASN A 275 3.51 -8.34 -11.92
C ASN A 275 2.22 -9.03 -11.44
N LEU A 276 1.34 -9.45 -12.36
CA LEU A 276 0.17 -10.27 -12.04
C LEU A 276 0.48 -11.76 -12.29
N PRO A 277 0.75 -12.56 -11.24
CA PRO A 277 1.03 -13.98 -11.43
C PRO A 277 -0.24 -14.75 -11.82
N SER A 278 -0.12 -15.69 -12.75
CA SER A 278 -1.25 -16.51 -13.23
C SER A 278 -1.97 -17.29 -12.13
N THR A 279 -1.28 -17.55 -11.00
CA THR A 279 -1.85 -18.21 -9.80
C THR A 279 -2.87 -17.36 -9.06
N SER A 280 -2.91 -16.04 -9.28
CA SER A 280 -3.95 -15.15 -8.74
C SER A 280 -5.25 -15.18 -9.55
N LEU A 281 -5.24 -15.81 -10.75
CA LEU A 281 -6.42 -15.96 -11.59
C LEU A 281 -7.18 -17.22 -11.20
N ILE A 282 -8.42 -17.04 -10.75
CA ILE A 282 -9.38 -18.09 -10.49
C ILE A 282 -10.03 -18.44 -11.83
N PRO A 283 -9.95 -19.69 -12.32
CA PRO A 283 -10.56 -20.08 -13.58
C PRO A 283 -12.09 -20.06 -13.52
N PRO A 284 -12.78 -19.97 -14.68
CA PRO A 284 -14.23 -19.93 -14.72
C PRO A 284 -14.88 -21.22 -14.22
N SER A 285 -16.04 -21.07 -13.57
CA SER A 285 -16.86 -22.16 -13.07
C SER A 285 -17.67 -22.81 -14.20
N VAL A 286 -17.07 -23.80 -14.88
CA VAL A 286 -17.77 -24.59 -15.91
C VAL A 286 -18.83 -25.48 -15.25
N VAL A 287 -20.10 -25.20 -15.51
CA VAL A 287 -21.21 -26.08 -15.11
C VAL A 287 -21.24 -27.27 -16.05
N ILE A 288 -20.77 -28.42 -15.60
CA ILE A 288 -20.89 -29.69 -16.33
C ILE A 288 -22.34 -30.15 -16.24
N SER A 289 -23.16 -29.74 -17.20
CA SER A 289 -24.49 -30.32 -17.41
C SER A 289 -24.34 -31.76 -17.90
N SER A 290 -24.38 -32.71 -16.97
CA SER A 290 -24.44 -34.14 -17.26
C SER A 290 -25.80 -34.50 -17.85
N SER A 291 -25.97 -34.31 -19.16
CA SER A 291 -27.14 -34.73 -19.92
C SER A 291 -27.17 -36.26 -20.08
N CYS A 292 -27.52 -36.98 -19.02
CA CYS A 292 -27.92 -38.37 -19.10
C CYS A 292 -29.32 -38.43 -19.74
N SER A 293 -29.36 -38.63 -21.06
CA SER A 293 -30.61 -38.89 -21.78
C SER A 293 -31.21 -40.20 -21.31
N THR A 294 -32.43 -40.15 -20.75
CA THR A 294 -33.26 -41.35 -20.61
C THR A 294 -33.85 -41.66 -21.97
N ASP A 295 -33.43 -42.79 -22.56
CA ASP A 295 -34.02 -43.32 -23.78
C ASP A 295 -35.48 -43.73 -23.50
N GLU A 296 -36.43 -43.21 -24.27
CA GLU A 296 -37.82 -43.65 -24.22
C GLU A 296 -37.96 -44.95 -25.01
N THR A 297 -37.96 -46.10 -24.31
CA THR A 297 -38.24 -47.39 -24.95
C THR A 297 -39.71 -47.44 -25.37
N VAL A 298 -39.96 -47.22 -26.66
CA VAL A 298 -41.29 -47.29 -27.28
C VAL A 298 -41.93 -48.66 -26.99
N VAL A 299 -43.14 -48.63 -26.44
CA VAL A 299 -43.96 -49.82 -26.23
C VAL A 299 -44.46 -50.32 -27.59
N ALA A 300 -44.14 -51.56 -27.94
CA ALA A 300 -44.65 -52.21 -29.14
C ALA A 300 -45.73 -53.23 -28.74
N ASP A 301 -46.98 -52.94 -29.10
CA ASP A 301 -48.08 -53.90 -29.02
C ASP A 301 -47.84 -55.06 -29.99
N SER A 302 -48.05 -56.30 -29.53
CA SER A 302 -48.30 -57.48 -30.36
C SER A 302 -48.93 -58.59 -29.52
N ASP A 303 -50.24 -58.78 -29.67
CA ASP A 303 -50.90 -60.01 -29.27
C ASP A 303 -50.41 -61.20 -30.12
N ALA A 304 -50.32 -62.41 -29.54
CA ALA A 304 -50.88 -63.63 -30.12
C ALA A 304 -50.56 -64.91 -29.31
N GLU A 305 -51.64 -65.60 -28.92
CA GLU A 305 -51.79 -67.07 -28.90
C GLU A 305 -51.05 -67.93 -27.85
N GLU A 306 -51.61 -69.11 -27.64
CA GLU A 306 -51.47 -69.97 -26.47
C GLU A 306 -50.55 -71.19 -26.71
N GLU A 307 -50.01 -71.72 -25.61
CA GLU A 307 -50.12 -73.13 -25.16
C GLU A 307 -48.84 -73.72 -24.52
N GLU A 308 -49.08 -74.60 -23.53
CA GLU A 308 -48.36 -75.85 -23.19
C GLU A 308 -46.81 -75.97 -23.32
N THR A 309 -46.05 -76.64 -22.43
CA THR A 309 -46.36 -77.57 -21.32
C THR A 309 -45.14 -77.79 -20.40
N THR A 310 -45.39 -78.31 -19.19
CA THR A 310 -44.53 -79.20 -18.36
C THR A 310 -43.03 -78.94 -18.13
N SER A 311 -42.71 -78.58 -16.88
CA SER A 311 -42.00 -79.44 -15.89
C SER A 311 -40.56 -79.98 -16.11
N SER A 312 -39.77 -79.80 -15.04
CA SER A 312 -38.91 -80.81 -14.37
C SER A 312 -37.37 -80.86 -14.63
N VAL A 313 -36.61 -80.69 -13.53
CA VAL A 313 -35.44 -81.53 -13.10
C VAL A 313 -34.11 -81.34 -13.89
N HIS A 314 -32.89 -81.27 -13.33
CA HIS A 314 -32.36 -81.48 -11.97
C HIS A 314 -31.11 -80.60 -11.65
N MET A 315 -30.64 -80.78 -10.40
CA MET A 315 -29.33 -80.48 -9.77
C MET A 315 -28.08 -80.78 -10.64
N ILE A 316 -26.87 -80.22 -10.41
CA ILE A 316 -25.77 -80.66 -9.47
C ILE A 316 -24.57 -79.70 -9.74
N ASP A 317 -23.62 -79.30 -8.85
CA ASP A 317 -23.46 -79.24 -7.38
C ASP A 317 -22.12 -78.48 -7.04
N ALA A 318 -21.67 -78.46 -5.77
CA ALA A 318 -20.42 -77.99 -5.12
C ALA A 318 -19.13 -77.77 -5.97
N THR A 319 -18.23 -76.81 -5.65
CA THR A 319 -17.42 -76.61 -4.41
C THR A 319 -16.77 -75.22 -4.46
N GLU A 320 -16.85 -74.33 -3.46
CA GLU A 320 -16.21 -74.31 -2.12
C GLU A 320 -14.67 -74.13 -2.11
N LYS A 321 -14.20 -72.94 -1.66
CA LYS A 321 -13.02 -72.76 -0.78
C LYS A 321 -12.86 -71.31 -0.25
N THR A 322 -13.04 -71.16 1.07
CA THR A 322 -12.29 -70.35 2.09
C THR A 322 -11.44 -69.14 1.63
N GLU A 323 -11.58 -67.93 2.21
CA GLU A 323 -11.16 -67.53 3.58
C GLU A 323 -9.62 -67.64 3.84
N THR A 324 -8.91 -66.78 4.59
CA THR A 324 -9.26 -65.57 5.39
C THR A 324 -8.01 -64.68 5.62
N LEU A 325 -8.26 -63.41 6.00
CA LEU A 325 -7.51 -62.53 6.93
C LEU A 325 -5.99 -62.76 7.24
N ALA A 326 -5.22 -61.67 7.14
CA ALA A 326 -4.23 -61.31 8.18
C ALA A 326 -4.04 -59.78 8.24
N GLN A 327 -4.03 -59.24 9.46
CA GLN A 327 -3.90 -57.81 9.79
C GLN A 327 -2.84 -57.73 10.90
N ASP A 328 -1.82 -56.88 10.77
CA ASP A 328 -0.84 -56.69 11.85
C ASP A 328 -0.23 -55.28 11.85
N ARG A 329 -0.16 -54.70 13.06
CA ARG A 329 0.43 -53.41 13.51
C ARG A 329 -0.22 -52.10 13.09
#